data_AF-A0A3N5YQ07-F1
#
_entry.id   AF-A0A3N5YQ07-F1
#
_cell.length_a   1.000
_cell.length_b   1.000
_cell.length_c   1.000
_cell.angle_alpha   90.00
_cell.angle_beta   90.00
_cell.angle_gamma   90.00
#
_symmetry.space_group_name_H-M   'P 1'
#
loop_
_entity.id
_entity.type
_entity.pdbx_description
1 polymer ?
#
loop_
_entity_poly.entity_id
_entity_poly.type
_entity_poly.pdbx_seq_one_letter_code
_entity_poly.pdbx_strand_id
1 'polypeptide(L)'
;AMALRRPGGTLDRLNAEVGRVMESELIGLGLLDAEAVGNQPPEKPLYKKYFPHGTSHHLGLDVHDVGDRYRPFEPGMVFTCEPGIYIREEGIGVRIENDILITDGDPVDLTADVPREADEIESLMTEMRKT
;
A
#
# COMPACT_ATOMS: atom_id res chain seq x y z
N ALA A 1 4.13 -7.43 -4.87
CA ALA A 1 4.06 -5.95 -5.00
C ALA A 1 5.35 -5.29 -5.51
N MET A 2 6.53 -5.48 -4.88
CA MET A 2 7.77 -4.77 -5.27
C MET A 2 8.18 -4.96 -6.73
N ALA A 3 8.01 -6.16 -7.29
CA ALA A 3 8.32 -6.44 -8.69
C ALA A 3 7.47 -5.64 -9.70
N LEU A 4 6.28 -5.15 -9.29
CA LEU A 4 5.40 -4.34 -10.13
C LEU A 4 5.73 -2.85 -10.08
N ARG A 5 6.59 -2.41 -9.16
CA ARG A 5 7.09 -1.02 -9.07
C ARG A 5 8.34 -0.84 -9.92
N ARG A 6 8.28 -1.34 -11.15
CA ARG A 6 9.35 -1.30 -12.16
C ARG A 6 8.74 -0.90 -13.51
N PRO A 7 9.55 -0.47 -14.49
CA PRO A 7 9.05 -0.13 -15.80
C PRO A 7 8.16 -1.21 -16.41
N GLY A 8 7.03 -0.82 -17.01
CA GLY A 8 6.02 -1.73 -17.57
C GLY A 8 4.93 -2.23 -16.59
N GLY A 9 5.07 -1.97 -15.29
CA GLY A 9 3.97 -2.06 -14.32
C GLY A 9 2.90 -0.99 -14.57
N THR A 10 1.74 -1.08 -13.89
CA THR A 10 0.70 -0.03 -13.91
C THR A 10 0.10 0.10 -12.51
N LEU A 11 -0.48 1.27 -12.18
CA LEU A 11 -1.19 1.46 -10.90
C LEU A 11 -2.31 0.44 -10.73
N ASP A 12 -3.03 0.13 -11.82
CA ASP A 12 -4.11 -0.85 -11.79
C ASP A 12 -3.63 -2.27 -11.41
N ARG A 13 -2.53 -2.73 -12.01
CA ARG A 13 -1.92 -4.03 -11.68
C ARG A 13 -1.36 -4.04 -10.26
N LEU A 14 -0.75 -2.94 -9.82
CA LEU A 14 -0.25 -2.80 -8.45
C LEU A 14 -1.38 -2.91 -7.43
N ASN A 15 -2.49 -2.19 -7.66
CA ASN A 15 -3.68 -2.24 -6.81
C ASN A 15 -4.29 -3.65 -6.75
N ALA A 16 -4.40 -4.33 -7.89
CA ALA A 16 -4.91 -5.70 -7.94
C ALA A 16 -4.03 -6.67 -7.14
N GLU A 17 -2.71 -6.55 -7.26
CA GLU A 17 -1.77 -7.40 -6.54
C GLU A 17 -1.78 -7.15 -5.03
N VAL A 18 -1.82 -5.88 -4.62
CA VAL A 18 -1.95 -5.53 -3.20
C VAL A 18 -3.28 -6.00 -2.64
N GLY A 19 -4.36 -5.95 -3.42
CA GLY A 19 -5.65 -6.53 -3.05
C GLY A 19 -5.54 -8.03 -2.71
N ARG A 20 -4.81 -8.82 -3.50
CA ARG A 20 -4.58 -10.24 -3.20
C ARG A 20 -3.78 -10.47 -1.92
N VAL A 21 -2.72 -9.69 -1.72
CA VAL A 21 -1.94 -9.75 -0.47
C VAL A 21 -2.84 -9.40 0.70
N MET A 22 -3.63 -8.33 0.58
CA MET A 22 -4.57 -7.88 1.61
C MET A 22 -5.59 -8.96 1.97
N GLU A 23 -6.14 -9.67 1.00
CA GLU A 23 -7.03 -10.82 1.27
C GLU A 23 -6.33 -11.90 2.11
N SER A 24 -5.10 -12.27 1.74
CA SER A 24 -4.32 -13.24 2.49
C SER A 24 -4.06 -12.79 3.92
N GLU A 25 -3.66 -11.54 4.14
CA GLU A 25 -3.40 -10.98 5.48
C GLU A 25 -4.69 -10.92 6.30
N LEU A 26 -5.82 -10.47 5.72
CA LEU A 26 -7.10 -10.40 6.41
C LEU A 26 -7.67 -11.78 6.76
N ILE A 27 -7.41 -12.81 5.95
CA ILE A 27 -7.70 -14.20 6.30
C ILE A 27 -6.82 -14.65 7.47
N GLY A 28 -5.52 -14.35 7.44
CA GLY A 28 -4.59 -14.65 8.53
C GLY A 28 -4.98 -14.01 9.86
N LEU A 29 -5.56 -12.81 9.82
CA LEU A 29 -6.11 -12.10 10.99
C LEU A 29 -7.50 -12.60 11.42
N GLY A 30 -8.13 -13.51 10.67
CA GLY A 30 -9.48 -14.01 10.94
C GLY A 30 -10.61 -13.01 10.64
N LEU A 31 -10.31 -11.93 9.90
CA LEU A 31 -11.27 -10.89 9.51
C LEU A 31 -12.07 -11.26 8.26
N LEU A 32 -11.52 -12.15 7.43
CA LEU A 32 -12.18 -12.73 6.26
C LEU A 32 -12.10 -14.25 6.29
N ASP A 33 -13.10 -14.89 5.69
CA ASP A 33 -13.14 -16.33 5.48
C ASP A 33 -12.56 -16.68 4.09
N ALA A 34 -11.72 -17.72 4.03
CA ALA A 34 -11.03 -18.11 2.80
C ALA A 34 -11.98 -18.66 1.73
N GLU A 35 -13.02 -19.40 2.12
CA GLU A 35 -14.02 -19.93 1.19
C GLU A 35 -14.88 -18.77 0.63
N ALA A 36 -15.25 -17.81 1.46
CA ALA A 36 -15.96 -16.61 1.04
C ALA A 36 -15.14 -15.78 0.03
N VAL A 37 -13.84 -15.57 0.29
CA VAL A 37 -12.93 -14.89 -0.65
C VAL A 37 -12.80 -15.67 -1.96
N GLY A 38 -12.71 -17.00 -1.90
CA GLY A 38 -12.66 -17.86 -3.09
C GLY A 38 -13.91 -17.77 -3.99
N ASN A 39 -15.06 -17.41 -3.41
CA ASN A 39 -16.35 -17.30 -4.11
C ASN A 39 -16.80 -15.85 -4.36
N GLN A 40 -15.94 -14.86 -4.08
CA GLN A 40 -16.34 -13.46 -4.15
C GLN A 40 -16.55 -12.97 -5.60
N PRO A 41 -17.45 -11.99 -5.81
CA PRO A 41 -17.55 -11.27 -7.07
C PRO A 41 -16.27 -10.45 -7.36
N PRO A 42 -15.65 -10.58 -8.56
CA PRO A 42 -14.44 -9.83 -8.92
C PRO A 42 -14.57 -8.30 -8.82
N GLU A 43 -15.78 -7.77 -9.06
CA GLU A 43 -16.09 -6.34 -9.02
C GLU A 43 -16.34 -5.81 -7.58
N LYS A 44 -16.50 -6.70 -6.60
CA LYS A 44 -16.74 -6.37 -5.19
C LYS A 44 -15.90 -7.29 -4.29
N PRO A 45 -14.57 -7.17 -4.34
CA PRO A 45 -13.71 -8.00 -3.52
C PRO A 45 -13.91 -7.68 -2.03
N LEU A 46 -13.92 -8.72 -1.20
CA LEU A 46 -14.29 -8.64 0.21
C LEU A 46 -13.29 -7.82 1.04
N TYR A 47 -12.02 -7.77 0.63
CA TYR A 47 -11.00 -6.94 1.31
C TYR A 47 -11.40 -5.46 1.36
N LYS A 48 -12.24 -4.99 0.43
CA LYS A 48 -12.70 -3.59 0.39
C LYS A 48 -13.50 -3.18 1.62
N LYS A 49 -14.01 -4.14 2.40
CA LYS A 49 -14.58 -3.88 3.73
C LYS A 49 -13.56 -3.23 4.68
N TYR A 50 -12.30 -3.68 4.62
CA TYR A 50 -11.22 -3.28 5.53
C TYR A 50 -10.16 -2.40 4.87
N PHE A 51 -10.09 -2.37 3.53
CA PHE A 51 -9.17 -1.54 2.75
C PHE A 51 -9.89 -0.88 1.56
N PRO A 52 -10.63 0.24 1.79
CA PRO A 52 -11.62 0.74 0.84
C PRO A 52 -11.03 1.57 -0.32
N HIS A 53 -9.79 2.06 -0.20
CA HIS A 53 -9.15 2.95 -1.18
C HIS A 53 -8.17 2.21 -2.11
N GLY A 54 -7.52 2.95 -3.00
CA GLY A 54 -6.41 2.44 -3.82
C GLY A 54 -5.12 2.38 -3.01
N THR A 55 -4.12 1.64 -3.49
CA THR A 55 -2.81 1.54 -2.84
C THR A 55 -1.84 2.65 -3.26
N SER A 56 -2.12 3.36 -4.34
CA SER A 56 -1.13 4.25 -4.94
C SER A 56 -1.78 5.26 -5.89
N HIS A 57 -1.22 6.46 -5.92
CA HIS A 57 -1.50 7.52 -6.89
C HIS A 57 -0.20 8.21 -7.32
N HIS A 58 -0.27 8.99 -8.42
CA HIS A 58 0.84 9.85 -8.83
C HIS A 58 1.10 10.94 -7.80
N LEU A 59 2.36 11.31 -7.63
CA LEU A 59 2.79 12.37 -6.72
C LEU A 59 3.76 13.31 -7.45
N GLY A 60 3.58 14.63 -7.26
CA GLY A 60 4.44 15.64 -7.88
C GLY A 60 4.11 17.04 -7.39
N LEU A 61 3.69 17.93 -8.30
CA LEU A 61 3.33 19.31 -7.91
C LEU A 61 2.05 19.35 -7.06
N ASP A 62 1.10 18.47 -7.38
CA ASP A 62 -0.07 18.20 -6.57
C ASP A 62 0.12 16.88 -5.78
N VAL A 63 -0.49 16.78 -4.60
CA VAL A 63 -0.42 15.56 -3.78
C VAL A 63 -1.03 14.37 -4.52
N HIS A 64 -2.16 14.59 -5.19
CA HIS A 64 -2.72 13.66 -6.17
C HIS A 64 -2.44 14.24 -7.55
N ASP A 65 -1.25 13.94 -8.08
CA ASP A 65 -0.80 14.54 -9.33
C ASP A 65 -1.51 13.91 -10.55
N VAL A 66 -1.42 14.61 -11.68
CA VAL A 66 -2.01 14.17 -12.94
C VAL A 66 -1.38 12.87 -13.44
N GLY A 67 -2.21 11.93 -13.90
CA GLY A 67 -1.73 10.72 -14.55
C GLY A 67 -2.81 9.65 -14.72
N ASP A 68 -2.60 8.77 -15.70
CA ASP A 68 -3.52 7.67 -16.00
C ASP A 68 -3.08 6.38 -15.27
N ARG A 69 -3.99 5.81 -14.48
CA ARG A 69 -3.77 4.56 -13.73
C ARG A 69 -3.45 3.34 -14.59
N TYR A 70 -3.76 3.38 -15.89
CA TYR A 70 -3.46 2.32 -16.85
C TYR A 70 -2.15 2.56 -17.60
N ARG A 71 -1.52 3.73 -17.45
CA ARG A 71 -0.25 4.05 -18.09
C ARG A 71 0.85 3.15 -17.53
N PRO A 72 1.68 2.53 -18.41
CA PRO A 72 2.88 1.84 -17.99
C PRO A 72 3.82 2.76 -17.23
N PHE A 73 4.42 2.25 -16.14
CA PHE A 73 5.44 2.96 -15.41
C PHE A 73 6.69 3.17 -16.25
N GLU A 74 7.27 4.37 -16.14
CA GLU A 74 8.51 4.78 -16.78
C GLU A 74 9.43 5.40 -15.72
N PRO A 75 10.76 5.29 -15.89
CA PRO A 75 11.72 5.97 -15.02
C PRO A 75 11.41 7.46 -14.88
N GLY A 76 11.55 7.98 -13.66
CA GLY A 76 11.24 9.37 -13.31
C GLY A 76 9.82 9.61 -12.82
N MET A 77 8.91 8.64 -12.95
CA MET A 77 7.59 8.73 -12.30
C MET A 77 7.70 8.54 -10.79
N VAL A 78 6.92 9.31 -10.04
CA VAL A 78 6.81 9.21 -8.57
C VAL A 78 5.38 8.85 -8.19
N PHE A 79 5.25 7.93 -7.23
CA PHE A 79 3.97 7.42 -6.75
C PHE A 79 3.99 7.17 -5.25
N THR A 80 2.84 7.26 -4.62
CA THR A 80 2.67 6.77 -3.24
C THR A 80 2.57 5.25 -3.19
N CYS A 81 2.83 4.65 -2.05
CA CYS A 81 2.47 3.27 -1.74
C CYS A 81 1.91 3.21 -0.33
N GLU A 82 0.59 3.06 -0.22
CA GLU A 82 -0.16 3.37 1.00
C GLU A 82 -1.21 2.28 1.36
N PRO A 83 -0.82 1.00 1.54
CA PRO A 83 -1.74 0.00 2.05
C PRO A 83 -2.24 0.36 3.45
N GLY A 84 -3.51 0.07 3.73
CA GLY A 84 -4.09 0.30 5.05
C GLY A 84 -5.20 -0.68 5.41
N ILE A 85 -5.39 -0.91 6.70
CA ILE A 85 -6.44 -1.75 7.28
C ILE A 85 -7.22 -0.93 8.30
N TYR A 86 -8.54 -0.93 8.15
CA TYR A 86 -9.46 -0.16 8.99
C TYR A 86 -10.54 -1.08 9.57
N ILE A 87 -10.44 -1.37 10.86
CA ILE A 87 -11.34 -2.25 11.62
C ILE A 87 -12.25 -1.37 12.48
N ARG A 88 -13.40 -0.99 11.91
CA ARG A 88 -14.31 -0.01 12.53
C ARG A 88 -14.88 -0.52 13.86
N GLU A 89 -15.15 -1.81 13.94
CA GLU A 89 -15.67 -2.52 15.11
C GLU A 89 -14.73 -2.45 16.31
N GLU A 90 -13.42 -2.31 16.08
CA GLU A 90 -12.40 -2.16 17.13
C GLU A 90 -11.93 -0.72 17.30
N GLY A 91 -12.35 0.20 16.41
CA GLY A 91 -11.85 1.57 16.39
C GLY A 91 -10.38 1.69 15.96
N ILE A 92 -9.86 0.68 15.24
CA ILE A 92 -8.45 0.63 14.81
C ILE A 92 -8.35 0.97 13.32
N GLY A 93 -7.39 1.82 12.96
CA GLY A 93 -7.06 2.14 11.58
C GLY A 93 -5.58 2.40 11.44
N VAL A 94 -4.92 1.66 10.56
CA VAL A 94 -3.48 1.78 10.31
C VAL A 94 -3.24 1.88 8.81
N ARG A 95 -2.42 2.85 8.40
CA ARG A 95 -1.91 2.99 7.03
C ARG A 95 -0.44 3.36 7.13
N ILE A 96 0.40 2.67 6.38
CA ILE A 96 1.82 2.96 6.26
C ILE A 96 2.06 3.34 4.81
N GLU A 97 2.66 4.51 4.60
CA GLU A 97 2.78 5.13 3.28
C GLU A 97 4.22 5.56 3.02
N ASN A 98 4.69 5.25 1.81
CA ASN A 98 5.99 5.67 1.32
C ASN A 98 5.89 6.24 -0.09
N ASP A 99 6.79 7.18 -0.41
CA ASP A 99 6.90 7.78 -1.74
C ASP A 99 7.98 7.06 -2.55
N ILE A 100 7.61 6.59 -3.73
CA ILE A 100 8.43 5.70 -4.55
C ILE A 100 8.75 6.37 -5.89
N LEU A 101 10.04 6.54 -6.16
CA LEU A 101 10.56 6.94 -7.47
C LEU A 101 10.86 5.69 -8.32
N ILE A 102 10.24 5.61 -9.50
CA ILE A 102 10.58 4.60 -10.50
C ILE A 102 11.91 4.97 -11.17
N THR A 103 12.79 3.99 -11.30
CA THR A 103 14.08 4.13 -11.99
C THR A 103 14.21 3.09 -13.11
N ASP A 104 15.30 3.13 -13.87
CA ASP A 104 15.69 2.06 -14.80
C ASP A 104 16.11 0.77 -14.11
N GLY A 105 16.36 0.81 -12.79
CA GLY A 105 16.75 -0.31 -11.96
C GLY A 105 15.72 -0.58 -10.86
N ASP A 106 16.19 -0.66 -9.61
CA ASP A 106 15.30 -0.79 -8.47
C ASP A 106 14.64 0.56 -8.13
N PRO A 107 13.36 0.56 -7.73
CA PRO A 107 12.69 1.78 -7.29
C PRO A 107 13.37 2.32 -6.03
N VAL A 108 13.38 3.65 -5.89
CA VAL A 108 13.92 4.35 -4.72
C VAL A 108 12.77 4.75 -3.81
N ASP A 109 12.85 4.37 -2.53
CA ASP A 109 11.95 4.83 -1.48
C ASP A 109 12.46 6.17 -0.95
N LEU A 110 11.78 7.26 -1.31
CA LEU A 110 12.15 8.63 -0.98
C LEU A 110 11.87 8.96 0.49
N THR A 111 11.11 8.12 1.19
CA THR A 111 10.72 8.30 2.60
C THR A 111 11.24 7.15 3.46
N ALA A 112 12.31 6.48 3.02
CA ALA A 112 12.88 5.31 3.69
C ALA A 112 13.44 5.59 5.10
N ASP A 113 13.81 6.84 5.38
CA ASP A 113 14.44 7.24 6.64
C ASP A 113 13.45 7.31 7.82
N VAL A 114 12.15 7.24 7.55
CA VAL A 114 11.12 7.22 8.60
C VAL A 114 10.90 5.76 9.06
N PRO A 115 11.04 5.44 10.36
CA PRO A 115 10.83 4.09 10.85
C PRO A 115 9.39 3.65 10.64
N ARG A 116 9.21 2.40 10.22
CA ARG A 116 7.89 1.81 9.92
C ARG A 116 7.63 0.50 10.63
N GLU A 117 8.69 -0.17 11.09
CA GLU A 117 8.57 -1.37 11.91
C GLU A 117 8.20 -0.99 13.35
N ALA A 118 7.35 -1.79 13.98
CA ALA A 118 6.86 -1.49 15.33
C ALA A 118 8.00 -1.32 16.34
N ASP A 119 9.00 -2.21 16.31
CA ASP A 119 10.16 -2.17 17.20
C ASP A 119 11.01 -0.90 17.01
N GLU A 120 11.16 -0.43 15.78
CA GLU A 120 11.90 0.81 15.46
C GLU A 120 11.16 2.03 16.01
N ILE A 121 9.84 2.07 15.81
CA ILE A 121 8.97 3.14 16.33
C ILE A 121 9.01 3.17 17.86
N GLU A 122 8.83 2.02 18.52
CA GLU A 122 8.84 1.91 19.98
C GLU A 122 10.20 2.32 20.57
N SER A 123 11.30 1.93 19.90
CA SER A 123 12.66 2.33 20.28
C SER A 123 12.82 3.85 20.20
N LEU A 124 12.46 4.47 19.08
CA LEU A 124 12.54 5.92 18.88
C LEU A 124 11.70 6.68 19.93
N MET A 125 10.46 6.24 20.17
CA MET A 125 9.59 6.84 21.18
C MET A 125 10.18 6.73 22.60
N THR A 126 10.84 5.61 22.91
CA THR A 126 11.47 5.40 24.21
C THR A 126 12.68 6.30 24.40
N GLU A 127 13.49 6.49 23.36
CA GLU A 127 14.63 7.42 23.40
C GLU A 127 14.18 8.87 23.61
N MET A 128 13.17 9.33 22.85
CA MET A 128 12.63 10.69 22.96
C MET A 128 12.05 11.00 24.35
N ARG A 129 11.53 10.00 25.07
CA ARG A 129 11.00 10.18 26.43
C ARG A 129 12.08 10.40 27.50
N LYS A 130 13.36 10.11 27.20
CA LYS A 130 14.48 10.25 28.15
C LYS A 130 15.09 11.66 28.14
N THR A 131 14.79 12.45 27.13
CA THR A 131 15.17 13.87 26.96
C THR A 131 14.06 14.80 27.41
#